data_AF-A0A819C4Z1-F1
#
_entry.id   AF-A0A819C4Z1-F1
#
_cell.length_a   1.000
_cell.length_b   1.000
_cell.length_c   1.000
_cell.angle_alpha   90.00
_cell.angle_beta   90.00
_cell.angle_gamma   90.00
#
_symmetry.space_group_name_H-M   'P 1'
#
loop_
_entity.id
_entity.type
_entity.pdbx_description
1 polymer ?
#
loop_
_entity_poly.entity_id
_entity_poly.type
_entity_poly.pdbx_seq_one_letter_code
_entity_poly.pdbx_strand_id
1 'polypeptide(L)'
;MSQEGEEMSEKTNFWQRFRTKQQDKTPTQVFRYTTVSELFYIMLGTIASIIFGVCLPLGLIIFGDLVDSFIDRASHLCSFNFTSLTQHYCPSNITLTSTNFYTAISQCNVTEFNFTFISYDLKGRTNEQVIILVIIGCVNLISGYIRVILLEISAEKQTRTIRQTLFQSILKKDVVFFDTYKVGELSVRLTDDINKVHNGIGNKLGSVIEALTTFISCIIVGKIFLVQKK
;
A
#
# COMPACT_ATOMS: atom_id res chain seq x y z
N MET A 1 -33.24 35.18 -29.23
CA MET A 1 -31.79 34.92 -29.04
C MET A 1 -31.28 35.39 -27.68
N SER A 2 -31.60 36.60 -27.21
CA SER A 2 -31.17 37.03 -25.85
C SER A 2 -31.90 36.35 -24.68
N GLN A 3 -33.19 35.99 -24.83
CA GLN A 3 -33.95 35.33 -23.76
C GLN A 3 -33.53 33.87 -23.49
N GLU A 4 -33.20 33.09 -24.53
CA GLU A 4 -32.68 31.72 -24.37
C GLU A 4 -31.27 31.70 -23.74
N GLY A 5 -30.45 32.73 -23.99
CA GLY A 5 -29.15 32.88 -23.36
C GLY A 5 -29.23 33.15 -21.86
N GLU A 6 -30.23 33.93 -21.44
CA GLU A 6 -30.52 34.21 -20.03
C GLU A 6 -31.07 32.98 -19.30
N GLU A 7 -32.01 32.26 -19.90
CA GLU A 7 -32.60 31.05 -19.33
C GLU A 7 -31.58 29.90 -19.19
N MET A 8 -30.66 29.79 -20.17
CA MET A 8 -29.57 28.83 -20.12
C MET A 8 -28.54 29.18 -19.05
N SER A 9 -28.21 30.47 -18.89
CA SER A 9 -27.36 30.99 -17.81
C SER A 9 -27.98 30.74 -16.42
N GLU A 10 -29.29 30.95 -16.28
CA GLU A 10 -30.02 30.72 -15.03
C GLU A 10 -30.07 29.24 -14.66
N LYS A 11 -30.28 28.34 -15.64
CA LYS A 11 -30.16 26.88 -15.44
C LYS A 11 -28.75 26.49 -15.02
N THR A 12 -27.70 27.06 -15.63
CA THR A 12 -26.31 26.74 -15.26
C THR A 12 -25.99 27.19 -13.83
N ASN A 13 -26.39 28.41 -13.48
CA ASN A 13 -26.22 28.98 -12.14
C ASN A 13 -27.01 28.18 -11.09
N PHE A 14 -28.21 27.73 -11.44
CA PHE A 14 -29.03 26.85 -10.60
C PHE A 14 -28.34 25.51 -10.33
N TRP A 15 -27.83 24.83 -11.38
CA TRP A 15 -27.08 23.58 -11.21
C TRP A 15 -25.75 23.76 -10.49
N GLN A 16 -25.10 24.92 -10.60
CA GLN A 16 -23.94 25.27 -9.76
C GLN A 16 -24.33 25.42 -8.30
N ARG A 17 -25.43 26.12 -8.01
CA ARG A 17 -25.94 26.33 -6.65
C ARG A 17 -26.47 25.04 -6.00
N PHE A 18 -27.01 24.13 -6.82
CA PHE A 18 -27.41 22.79 -6.39
C PHE A 18 -26.21 21.89 -6.12
N ARG A 19 -25.16 21.95 -6.95
CA ARG A 19 -23.91 21.22 -6.71
C ARG A 19 -23.20 21.67 -5.43
N THR A 20 -23.14 22.97 -5.15
CA THR A 20 -22.52 23.47 -3.92
C THR A 20 -23.30 23.07 -2.67
N LYS A 21 -24.64 23.12 -2.68
CA LYS A 21 -25.45 22.65 -1.53
C LYS A 21 -25.37 21.14 -1.28
N GLN A 22 -25.11 20.32 -2.31
CA GLN A 22 -24.85 18.89 -2.15
C GLN A 22 -23.45 18.63 -1.53
N GLN A 23 -22.51 19.56 -1.76
CA GLN A 23 -21.11 19.45 -1.37
C GLN A 23 -20.83 19.87 0.08
N ASP A 24 -21.72 20.66 0.70
CA ASP A 24 -21.57 21.18 2.07
C ASP A 24 -21.97 20.19 3.18
N LYS A 25 -22.11 18.89 2.89
CA LYS A 25 -22.34 17.89 3.95
C LYS A 25 -21.01 17.47 4.54
N THR A 26 -20.79 17.83 5.81
CA THR A 26 -19.58 17.46 6.55
C THR A 26 -19.36 15.94 6.49
N PRO A 27 -18.12 15.45 6.22
CA PRO A 27 -17.84 14.02 6.10
C PRO A 27 -18.32 13.17 7.28
N THR A 28 -18.35 13.75 8.47
CA THR A 28 -18.83 13.14 9.72
C THR A 28 -20.33 12.88 9.74
N GLN A 29 -21.15 13.64 9.00
CA GLN A 29 -22.59 13.42 8.92
C GLN A 29 -22.96 12.14 8.18
N VAL A 30 -22.03 11.60 7.37
CA VAL A 30 -22.22 10.31 6.70
C VAL A 30 -22.29 9.16 7.72
N PHE A 31 -21.52 9.26 8.82
CA PHE A 31 -21.50 8.29 9.91
C PHE A 31 -22.64 8.45 10.92
N ARG A 32 -23.61 9.33 10.68
CA ARG A 32 -24.73 9.55 11.61
C ARG A 32 -25.64 8.33 11.77
N TYR A 33 -25.66 7.43 10.80
CA TYR A 33 -26.44 6.19 10.85
C TYR A 33 -25.67 5.01 11.47
N THR A 34 -24.43 5.23 11.87
CA THR A 34 -23.55 4.18 12.39
C THR A 34 -23.95 3.80 13.81
N THR A 35 -24.29 2.53 14.03
CA THR A 35 -24.55 1.98 15.37
C THR A 35 -23.25 1.65 16.12
N VAL A 36 -23.31 1.41 17.43
CA VAL A 36 -22.11 1.11 18.24
C VAL A 36 -21.36 -0.15 17.79
N SER A 37 -22.06 -1.15 17.26
CA SER A 37 -21.44 -2.37 16.73
C SER A 37 -20.74 -2.11 15.39
N GLU A 38 -21.31 -1.25 14.54
CA GLU A 38 -20.68 -0.79 13.29
C GLU A 38 -19.44 0.06 13.55
N LEU A 39 -19.49 0.93 14.58
CA LEU A 39 -18.33 1.68 15.01
C LEU A 39 -17.19 0.76 15.44
N PHE A 40 -17.49 -0.32 16.17
CA PHE A 40 -16.49 -1.31 16.55
C PHE A 40 -15.84 -1.98 15.32
N TYR A 41 -16.62 -2.36 14.31
CA TYR A 41 -16.07 -2.93 13.07
C TYR A 41 -15.18 -1.94 12.31
N ILE A 42 -15.58 -0.67 12.24
CA ILE A 42 -14.78 0.38 11.59
C ILE A 42 -13.46 0.57 12.34
N MET A 43 -13.49 0.68 13.68
CA MET A 43 -12.27 0.86 14.48
C MET A 43 -11.31 -0.32 14.36
N LEU A 44 -11.84 -1.55 14.38
CA LEU A 44 -11.02 -2.75 14.20
C LEU A 44 -10.44 -2.84 12.78
N GLY A 45 -11.24 -2.47 11.77
CA GLY A 45 -10.80 -2.42 10.37
C GLY A 45 -9.73 -1.34 10.11
N THR A 46 -9.80 -0.18 10.76
CA THR A 46 -8.78 0.86 10.63
C THR A 46 -7.47 0.46 11.31
N ILE A 47 -7.52 -0.20 12.47
CA ILE A 47 -6.31 -0.77 13.11
C ILE A 47 -5.65 -1.81 12.20
N ALA A 48 -6.43 -2.73 11.61
CA ALA A 48 -5.92 -3.71 10.65
C ALA A 48 -5.34 -3.05 9.37
N SER A 49 -5.89 -1.90 8.95
CA SER A 49 -5.35 -1.09 7.83
C SER A 49 -3.98 -0.51 8.14
N ILE A 50 -3.79 0.00 9.35
CA ILE A 50 -2.50 0.53 9.79
C ILE A 50 -1.44 -0.57 9.84
N ILE A 51 -1.79 -1.73 10.42
CA ILE A 51 -0.87 -2.87 10.49
C ILE A 51 -0.45 -3.32 9.09
N PHE A 52 -1.42 -3.46 8.17
CA PHE A 52 -1.15 -3.84 6.78
C PHE A 52 -0.25 -2.83 6.06
N GLY A 53 -0.46 -1.53 6.25
CA GLY A 53 0.36 -0.48 5.63
C GLY A 53 1.80 -0.39 6.17
N VAL A 54 2.03 -0.70 7.45
CA VAL A 54 3.38 -0.75 8.05
C VAL A 54 4.15 -2.02 7.64
N CYS A 55 3.42 -3.10 7.37
CA CYS A 55 3.98 -4.42 7.08
C CYS A 55 4.91 -4.41 5.86
N LEU A 56 4.54 -3.69 4.80
CA LEU A 56 5.30 -3.60 3.55
C LEU A 56 6.70 -2.96 3.71
N PRO A 57 6.84 -1.73 4.23
CA PRO A 57 8.15 -1.12 4.43
C PRO A 57 9.00 -1.86 5.45
N LEU A 58 8.39 -2.45 6.49
CA LEU A 58 9.12 -3.28 7.46
C LEU A 58 9.70 -4.54 6.79
N GLY A 59 8.90 -5.25 5.99
CA GLY A 59 9.35 -6.43 5.25
C GLY A 59 10.49 -6.12 4.28
N LEU A 60 10.48 -4.93 3.67
CA LEU A 60 11.53 -4.49 2.74
C LEU A 60 12.90 -4.33 3.44
N ILE A 61 12.94 -3.82 4.66
CA ILE A 61 14.20 -3.67 5.41
C ILE A 61 14.79 -5.03 5.77
N ILE A 62 13.96 -5.92 6.32
CA ILE A 62 14.42 -7.25 6.74
C ILE A 62 14.88 -8.07 5.53
N PHE A 63 14.20 -7.90 4.39
CA PHE A 63 14.66 -8.46 3.14
C PHE A 63 15.99 -7.86 2.68
N GLY A 64 16.20 -6.56 2.87
CA GLY A 64 17.49 -5.90 2.64
C GLY A 64 18.62 -6.52 3.45
N ASP A 65 18.43 -6.69 4.76
CA ASP A 65 19.43 -7.30 5.65
C ASP A 65 19.72 -8.77 5.29
N LEU A 66 18.71 -9.48 4.77
CA LEU A 66 18.86 -10.85 4.26
C LEU A 66 19.71 -10.87 2.99
N VAL A 67 19.47 -9.95 2.04
CA VAL A 67 20.25 -9.81 0.81
C VAL A 67 21.70 -9.43 1.13
N ASP A 68 21.92 -8.48 2.05
CA ASP A 68 23.27 -8.08 2.47
C ASP A 68 24.03 -9.25 3.10
N SER A 69 23.35 -10.11 3.87
CA SER A 69 23.95 -11.33 4.43
C SER A 69 24.39 -12.33 3.36
N PHE A 70 23.66 -12.41 2.24
CA PHE A 70 24.08 -13.23 1.09
C PHE A 70 25.25 -12.60 0.34
N ILE A 71 25.27 -11.28 0.15
CA ILE A 71 26.33 -10.57 -0.55
C ILE A 71 27.65 -10.64 0.22
N ASP A 72 27.63 -10.36 1.53
CA ASP A 72 28.80 -10.44 2.40
C ASP A 72 29.41 -11.84 2.36
N ARG A 73 28.58 -12.88 2.44
CA ARG A 73 29.06 -14.26 2.38
C ARG A 73 29.55 -14.65 0.99
N ALA A 74 28.88 -14.26 -0.09
CA ALA A 74 29.35 -14.51 -1.46
C ALA A 74 30.75 -13.94 -1.70
N SER A 75 31.06 -12.78 -1.11
CA SER A 75 32.40 -12.19 -1.17
C SER A 75 33.47 -13.04 -0.46
N HIS A 76 33.09 -13.76 0.61
CA HIS A 76 33.97 -14.69 1.32
C HIS A 76 34.09 -16.08 0.67
N LEU A 77 33.08 -16.51 -0.09
CA LEU A 77 33.08 -17.79 -0.83
C LEU A 77 33.98 -17.74 -2.08
N CYS A 78 34.30 -16.53 -2.54
CA CYS A 78 35.03 -16.29 -3.77
C CYS A 78 36.48 -15.90 -3.47
N SER A 79 37.32 -16.88 -3.14
CA SER A 79 38.76 -16.69 -3.14
C SER A 79 39.32 -16.94 -4.55
N PHE A 80 39.86 -15.92 -5.20
CA PHE A 80 40.53 -16.08 -6.49
C PHE A 80 41.98 -16.48 -6.27
N ASN A 81 42.37 -17.66 -6.75
CA ASN A 81 43.75 -18.13 -6.66
C ASN A 81 44.29 -18.38 -8.08
N PHE A 82 45.32 -17.62 -8.49
CA PHE A 82 45.94 -17.72 -9.81
C PHE A 82 47.17 -18.63 -9.73
N THR A 83 47.13 -19.80 -10.37
CA THR A 83 48.19 -20.83 -10.25
C THR A 83 49.26 -20.84 -11.33
N SER A 84 49.29 -19.88 -12.27
CA SER A 84 50.40 -19.78 -13.24
C SER A 84 50.71 -18.34 -13.65
N LEU A 85 51.62 -17.69 -12.91
CA LEU A 85 52.25 -16.42 -13.28
C LEU A 85 53.56 -16.70 -14.01
N THR A 86 53.53 -16.86 -15.33
CA THR A 86 54.77 -16.90 -16.11
C THR A 86 55.18 -15.48 -16.52
N GLN A 87 56.05 -14.90 -15.68
CA GLN A 87 57.34 -14.31 -16.04
C GLN A 87 57.59 -12.91 -15.42
N HIS A 88 58.69 -12.87 -14.67
CA HIS A 88 59.41 -11.73 -14.12
C HIS A 88 58.69 -10.89 -13.03
N TYR A 89 59.16 -11.03 -11.79
CA TYR A 89 58.89 -10.11 -10.68
C TYR A 89 57.43 -10.04 -10.20
N CYS A 90 56.93 -11.08 -9.53
CA CYS A 90 55.82 -10.92 -8.59
C CYS A 90 55.98 -11.89 -7.40
N PRO A 91 55.80 -11.42 -6.15
CA PRO A 91 55.92 -12.27 -4.96
C PRO A 91 54.80 -13.32 -4.95
N SER A 92 55.15 -14.51 -4.46
CA SER A 92 54.42 -15.77 -4.61
C SER A 92 53.04 -15.85 -3.93
N ASN A 93 52.56 -14.78 -3.26
CA ASN A 93 51.31 -14.77 -2.51
C ASN A 93 50.63 -13.39 -2.61
N ILE A 94 49.81 -13.19 -3.64
CA ILE A 94 48.90 -12.05 -3.71
C ILE A 94 47.52 -12.56 -3.30
N THR A 95 47.10 -12.26 -2.07
CA THR A 95 45.70 -12.40 -1.66
C THR A 95 44.89 -11.28 -2.28
N LEU A 96 44.14 -11.60 -3.34
CA LEU A 96 43.27 -10.65 -4.02
C LEU A 96 42.01 -10.40 -3.19
N THR A 97 42.05 -9.32 -2.42
CA THR A 97 40.85 -8.70 -1.84
C THR A 97 40.13 -7.91 -2.93
N SER A 98 38.81 -7.68 -2.76
CA SER A 98 37.95 -6.93 -3.70
C SER A 98 38.48 -5.55 -4.10
N THR A 99 39.39 -4.98 -3.30
CA THR A 99 40.04 -3.68 -3.54
C THR A 99 41.19 -3.70 -4.55
N ASN A 100 41.82 -4.85 -4.82
CA ASN A 100 43.02 -4.95 -5.67
C ASN A 100 42.81 -5.78 -6.95
N PHE A 101 41.58 -6.21 -7.21
CA PHE A 101 41.24 -7.12 -8.31
C PHE A 101 41.54 -6.51 -9.69
N TYR A 102 41.13 -5.26 -9.93
CA TYR A 102 41.28 -4.62 -11.25
C TYR A 102 42.74 -4.30 -11.59
N THR A 103 43.53 -3.85 -10.60
CA THR A 103 44.95 -3.51 -10.79
C THR A 103 45.86 -4.73 -10.89
N ALA A 104 45.50 -5.85 -10.25
CA ALA A 104 46.29 -7.09 -10.32
C ALA A 104 46.11 -7.85 -11.65
N ILE A 105 44.91 -7.82 -12.25
CA ILE A 105 44.65 -8.48 -13.55
C ILE A 105 45.28 -7.68 -14.71
N SER A 106 45.38 -6.36 -14.58
CA SER A 106 46.04 -5.48 -15.54
C SER A 106 47.54 -5.78 -15.74
N GLN A 107 48.19 -6.51 -14.83
CA GLN A 107 49.63 -6.78 -14.85
C GLN A 107 49.98 -8.25 -15.12
N CYS A 108 48.99 -9.14 -15.27
CA CYS A 108 49.23 -10.58 -15.38
C CYS A 108 48.52 -11.17 -16.61
N ASN A 109 49.26 -11.88 -17.47
CA ASN A 109 48.71 -12.61 -18.62
C ASN A 109 48.24 -14.00 -18.14
N VAL A 110 46.94 -14.15 -17.90
CA VAL A 110 46.35 -15.34 -17.27
C VAL A 110 45.96 -16.37 -18.35
N THR A 111 46.51 -17.58 -18.28
CA THR A 111 46.13 -18.68 -19.18
C THR A 111 45.07 -19.62 -18.59
N GLU A 112 44.97 -19.73 -17.26
CA GLU A 112 43.92 -20.52 -16.59
C GLU A 112 43.41 -19.80 -15.33
N PHE A 113 42.09 -19.67 -15.25
CA PHE A 113 41.38 -19.09 -14.11
C PHE A 113 40.64 -20.19 -13.36
N ASN A 114 41.14 -20.58 -12.19
CA ASN A 114 40.49 -21.59 -11.37
C ASN A 114 39.61 -20.95 -10.30
N PHE A 115 38.31 -21.05 -10.51
CA PHE A 115 37.31 -20.67 -9.52
C PHE A 115 37.13 -21.83 -8.52
N THR A 116 37.46 -21.63 -7.24
CA THR A 116 37.18 -22.61 -6.18
C THR A 116 35.99 -22.14 -5.33
N PHE A 117 34.82 -22.75 -5.51
CA PHE A 117 33.67 -22.54 -4.60
C PHE A 117 33.94 -23.29 -3.29
N ILE A 118 34.22 -22.58 -2.20
CA ILE A 118 34.19 -23.18 -0.85
C ILE A 118 32.74 -23.10 -0.35
N SER A 119 32.02 -24.21 -0.27
CA SER A 119 30.64 -24.23 0.25
C SER A 119 30.63 -24.03 1.78
N TYR A 120 30.29 -22.82 2.28
CA TYR A 120 30.05 -22.61 3.71
C TYR A 120 28.58 -22.88 4.08
N ASP A 121 28.36 -23.51 5.23
CA ASP A 121 27.03 -23.83 5.77
C ASP A 121 26.24 -22.56 6.13
N LEU A 122 25.02 -22.44 5.60
CA LEU A 122 24.18 -21.24 5.63
C LEU A 122 23.46 -20.99 6.97
N LYS A 123 23.66 -21.80 8.01
CA LYS A 123 22.56 -22.10 8.95
C LYS A 123 22.22 -21.08 10.05
N GLY A 124 23.08 -20.13 10.39
CA GLY A 124 22.89 -19.34 11.62
C GLY A 124 21.94 -18.15 11.45
N ARG A 125 22.44 -17.10 10.79
CA ARG A 125 21.84 -15.75 10.79
C ARG A 125 20.75 -15.54 9.73
N THR A 126 20.90 -16.19 8.58
CA THR A 126 19.93 -16.12 7.46
C THR A 126 18.63 -16.85 7.82
N ASN A 127 18.70 -17.96 8.56
CA ASN A 127 17.52 -18.73 8.99
C ASN A 127 16.60 -17.90 9.90
N GLU A 128 17.17 -17.10 10.81
CA GLU A 128 16.40 -16.22 11.69
C GLU A 128 15.65 -15.13 10.90
N GLN A 129 16.33 -14.46 9.97
CA GLN A 129 15.74 -13.44 9.10
C GLN A 129 14.63 -14.01 8.20
N VAL A 130 14.82 -15.22 7.68
CA VAL A 130 13.81 -15.92 6.87
C VAL A 130 12.57 -16.25 7.69
N ILE A 131 12.72 -16.71 8.94
CA ILE A 131 11.57 -16.97 9.83
C ILE A 131 10.77 -15.69 10.11
N ILE A 132 11.46 -14.58 10.40
CA ILE A 132 10.80 -13.29 10.64
C ILE A 132 10.04 -12.82 9.39
N LEU A 133 10.62 -12.99 8.20
CA LEU A 133 9.97 -12.63 6.93
C LEU A 133 8.69 -13.45 6.70
N VAL A 134 8.71 -14.74 7.03
CA VAL A 134 7.52 -15.61 6.95
C VAL A 134 6.44 -15.15 7.91
N ILE A 135 6.79 -14.81 9.16
CA ILE A 135 5.84 -14.31 10.17
C ILE A 135 5.17 -13.01 9.68
N ILE A 136 5.96 -12.07 9.16
CA ILE A 136 5.45 -10.80 8.61
C ILE A 136 4.49 -11.06 7.43
N GLY A 137 4.82 -12.00 6.54
CA GLY A 137 3.94 -12.42 5.45
C GLY A 137 2.60 -12.97 5.95
N CYS A 138 2.61 -13.82 6.97
CA CYS A 138 1.39 -14.35 7.59
C CYS A 138 0.55 -13.24 8.24
N VAL A 139 1.19 -12.32 8.98
CA VAL A 139 0.50 -11.17 9.58
C VAL A 139 -0.13 -10.29 8.51
N ASN A 140 0.57 -10.06 7.39
CA ASN A 140 0.05 -9.26 6.29
C ASN A 140 -1.21 -9.88 5.67
N LEU A 141 -1.19 -11.20 5.43
CA LEU A 141 -2.33 -11.94 4.88
C LEU A 141 -3.55 -11.85 5.80
N ILE A 142 -3.36 -12.13 7.09
CA ILE A 142 -4.44 -12.12 8.08
C ILE A 142 -5.00 -10.70 8.25
N SER A 143 -4.11 -9.70 8.41
CA SER A 143 -4.52 -8.31 8.60
C SER A 143 -5.25 -7.76 7.37
N GLY A 144 -4.78 -8.07 6.16
CA GLY A 144 -5.42 -7.66 4.92
C GLY A 144 -6.82 -8.26 4.76
N TYR A 145 -6.97 -9.54 5.09
CA TYR A 145 -8.28 -10.22 5.04
C TYR A 145 -9.27 -9.62 6.04
N ILE A 146 -8.85 -9.47 7.30
CA ILE A 146 -9.68 -8.89 8.37
C ILE A 146 -10.08 -7.45 8.00
N ARG A 147 -9.14 -6.64 7.52
CA ARG A 147 -9.40 -5.27 7.08
C ARG A 147 -10.53 -5.18 6.06
N VAL A 148 -10.42 -5.93 4.97
CA VAL A 148 -11.39 -5.87 3.86
C VAL A 148 -12.76 -6.31 4.35
N ILE A 149 -12.84 -7.44 5.05
CA ILE A 149 -14.13 -8.00 5.50
C ILE A 149 -14.83 -7.08 6.49
N LEU A 150 -14.12 -6.54 7.48
CA LEU A 150 -14.75 -5.72 8.51
C LEU A 150 -15.29 -4.41 7.95
N LEU A 151 -14.52 -3.74 7.08
CA LEU A 151 -14.94 -2.49 6.46
C LEU A 151 -16.10 -2.71 5.48
N GLU A 152 -16.06 -3.80 4.69
CA GLU A 152 -17.12 -4.11 3.74
C GLU A 152 -18.43 -4.49 4.43
N ILE A 153 -18.37 -5.31 5.48
CA ILE A 153 -19.56 -5.65 6.30
C ILE A 153 -20.17 -4.38 6.92
N SER A 154 -19.33 -3.47 7.42
CA SER A 154 -19.81 -2.21 7.98
C SER A 154 -20.48 -1.33 6.92
N ALA A 155 -19.88 -1.21 5.74
CA ALA A 155 -20.43 -0.43 4.64
C ALA A 155 -21.77 -1.00 4.15
N GLU A 156 -21.91 -2.32 4.07
CA GLU A 156 -23.15 -2.97 3.66
C GLU A 156 -24.29 -2.72 4.67
N LYS A 157 -24.01 -2.87 5.97
CA LYS A 157 -25.00 -2.59 7.03
C LYS A 157 -25.48 -1.15 6.99
N GLN A 158 -24.55 -0.20 6.90
CA GLN A 158 -24.88 1.22 6.84
C GLN A 158 -25.66 1.57 5.57
N THR A 159 -25.27 1.00 4.44
CA THR A 159 -25.96 1.15 3.16
C THR A 159 -27.40 0.65 3.23
N ARG A 160 -27.61 -0.52 3.84
CA ARG A 160 -28.95 -1.09 4.04
C ARG A 160 -29.84 -0.17 4.87
N THR A 161 -29.33 0.35 5.99
CA THR A 161 -30.06 1.29 6.86
C THR A 161 -30.41 2.58 6.10
N ILE A 162 -29.46 3.16 5.38
CA ILE A 162 -29.68 4.36 4.56
C ILE A 162 -30.78 4.11 3.52
N ARG A 163 -30.72 2.98 2.79
CA ARG A 163 -31.75 2.59 1.80
C ARG A 163 -33.14 2.50 2.42
N GLN A 164 -33.26 1.87 3.58
CA GLN A 164 -34.55 1.71 4.27
C GLN A 164 -35.11 3.06 4.75
N THR A 165 -34.30 3.87 5.43
CA THR A 165 -34.73 5.19 5.93
C THR A 165 -35.07 6.15 4.78
N LEU A 166 -34.30 6.10 3.70
CA LEU A 166 -34.54 6.94 2.52
C LEU A 166 -35.82 6.53 1.79
N PHE A 167 -36.03 5.23 1.56
CA PHE A 167 -37.26 4.73 0.94
C PHE A 167 -38.49 5.09 1.79
N GLN A 168 -38.43 4.90 3.11
CA GLN A 168 -39.51 5.30 4.01
C GLN A 168 -39.77 6.82 3.99
N SER A 169 -38.73 7.63 3.82
CA SER A 169 -38.86 9.09 3.74
C SER A 169 -39.45 9.55 2.40
N ILE A 170 -39.19 8.83 1.31
CA ILE A 170 -39.73 9.12 -0.03
C ILE A 170 -41.22 8.80 -0.08
N LEU A 171 -41.66 7.67 0.49
CA LEU A 171 -43.08 7.29 0.51
C LEU A 171 -43.98 8.27 1.26
N LYS A 172 -43.42 9.12 2.13
CA LYS A 172 -44.14 10.15 2.89
C LYS A 172 -44.19 11.51 2.18
N LYS A 173 -43.72 11.61 0.94
CA LYS A 173 -43.71 12.86 0.16
C LYS A 173 -45.03 13.08 -0.55
N ASP A 174 -45.39 14.36 -0.74
CA ASP A 174 -46.63 14.77 -1.40
C ASP A 174 -46.61 14.45 -2.91
N VAL A 175 -47.79 14.32 -3.52
CA VAL A 175 -47.94 14.04 -4.96
C VAL A 175 -47.22 15.07 -5.85
N VAL A 176 -47.20 16.34 -5.44
CA VAL A 176 -46.51 17.44 -6.15
C VAL A 176 -45.00 17.18 -6.28
N PHE A 177 -44.39 16.51 -5.29
CA PHE A 177 -42.99 16.09 -5.37
C PHE A 177 -42.79 15.08 -6.52
N PHE A 178 -43.69 14.12 -6.67
CA PHE A 178 -43.61 13.09 -7.71
C PHE A 178 -43.93 13.62 -9.12
N ASP A 179 -44.72 14.68 -9.24
CA ASP A 179 -44.95 15.37 -10.53
C ASP A 179 -43.75 16.22 -10.96
N THR A 180 -42.96 16.72 -9.99
CA THR A 180 -41.78 17.56 -10.25
C THR A 180 -40.56 16.72 -10.66
N TYR A 181 -40.43 15.49 -10.15
CA TYR A 181 -39.27 14.62 -10.40
C TYR A 181 -39.66 13.40 -11.23
N LYS A 182 -38.97 13.18 -12.37
CA LYS A 182 -39.15 11.97 -13.17
C LYS A 182 -38.82 10.73 -12.32
N VAL A 183 -39.78 9.80 -12.20
CA VAL A 183 -39.65 8.58 -11.39
C VAL A 183 -38.38 7.77 -11.74
N GLY A 184 -38.01 7.71 -13.03
CA GLY A 184 -36.79 7.04 -13.49
C GLY A 184 -35.51 7.68 -12.96
N GLU A 185 -35.44 9.02 -12.88
CA GLU A 185 -34.27 9.73 -12.35
C GLU A 185 -34.13 9.52 -10.84
N LEU A 186 -35.26 9.51 -10.11
CA LEU A 186 -35.27 9.28 -8.67
C LEU A 186 -34.75 7.88 -8.32
N SER A 187 -35.16 6.85 -9.07
CA SER A 187 -34.71 5.47 -8.86
C SER A 187 -33.20 5.29 -9.09
N VAL A 188 -32.67 5.92 -10.15
CA VAL A 188 -31.24 5.92 -10.45
C VAL A 188 -30.46 6.61 -9.33
N ARG A 189 -30.89 7.79 -8.87
CA ARG A 189 -30.22 8.49 -7.76
C ARG A 189 -30.24 7.68 -6.46
N LEU A 190 -31.36 7.02 -6.16
CA LEU A 190 -31.49 6.16 -4.99
C LEU A 190 -30.45 5.03 -4.99
N THR A 191 -30.07 4.55 -6.16
CA THR A 191 -29.12 3.44 -6.31
C THR A 191 -27.69 3.97 -6.41
N ASP A 192 -27.42 4.86 -7.35
CA ASP A 192 -26.07 5.33 -7.68
C ASP A 192 -25.45 6.17 -6.58
N ASP A 193 -26.18 7.11 -5.99
CA ASP A 193 -25.61 7.97 -4.96
C ASP A 193 -25.36 7.19 -3.67
N ILE A 194 -26.21 6.20 -3.37
CA ILE A 194 -25.98 5.28 -2.27
C ILE A 194 -24.78 4.38 -2.53
N ASN A 195 -24.62 3.85 -3.75
CA ASN A 195 -23.47 3.02 -4.10
C ASN A 195 -22.16 3.81 -4.04
N LYS A 196 -22.15 5.10 -4.40
CA LYS A 196 -20.99 5.97 -4.20
C LYS A 196 -20.62 6.09 -2.72
N VAL A 197 -21.62 6.23 -1.83
CA VAL A 197 -21.40 6.27 -0.38
C VAL A 197 -20.87 4.94 0.13
N HIS A 198 -21.46 3.82 -0.29
CA HIS A 198 -21.00 2.48 0.05
C HIS A 198 -19.51 2.29 -0.30
N ASN A 199 -19.16 2.59 -1.56
CA ASN A 199 -17.78 2.48 -2.04
C ASN A 199 -16.83 3.40 -1.27
N GLY A 200 -17.30 4.58 -0.85
CA GLY A 200 -16.51 5.54 -0.09
C GLY A 200 -16.20 5.11 1.35
N ILE A 201 -17.13 4.39 2.01
CA ILE A 201 -16.99 3.95 3.41
C ILE A 201 -16.38 2.54 3.51
N GLY A 202 -16.60 1.69 2.51
CA GLY A 202 -16.12 0.31 2.47
C GLY A 202 -14.63 0.19 2.19
N ASN A 203 -14.23 -0.73 1.33
CA ASN A 203 -12.82 -1.02 1.07
C ASN A 203 -11.96 0.21 0.70
N LYS A 204 -12.52 1.21 0.01
CA LYS A 204 -11.77 2.41 -0.40
C LYS A 204 -11.27 3.23 0.78
N LEU A 205 -12.05 3.33 1.87
CA LEU A 205 -11.63 4.00 3.09
C LEU A 205 -10.38 3.34 3.67
N GLY A 206 -10.40 2.01 3.74
CA GLY A 206 -9.25 1.21 4.18
C GLY A 206 -8.02 1.44 3.31
N SER A 207 -8.17 1.47 1.99
CA SER A 207 -7.05 1.74 1.07
C SER A 207 -6.46 3.15 1.22
N VAL A 208 -7.26 4.17 1.54
CA VAL A 208 -6.76 5.52 1.79
C VAL A 208 -5.94 5.55 3.08
N ILE A 209 -6.44 4.93 4.15
CA ILE A 209 -5.72 4.84 5.43
C ILE A 209 -4.41 4.05 5.25
N GLU A 210 -4.48 2.92 4.55
CA GLU A 210 -3.32 2.11 4.19
C GLU A 210 -2.28 2.96 3.45
N ALA A 211 -2.66 3.66 2.39
CA ALA A 211 -1.74 4.49 1.62
C ALA A 211 -1.06 5.58 2.48
N LEU A 212 -1.81 6.22 3.38
CA LEU A 212 -1.26 7.21 4.31
C LEU A 212 -0.27 6.58 5.30
N THR A 213 -0.61 5.42 5.85
CA THR A 213 0.24 4.71 6.82
C THR A 213 1.52 4.19 6.17
N THR A 214 1.44 3.65 4.95
CA THR A 214 2.61 3.23 4.17
C THR A 214 3.50 4.44 3.85
N PHE A 215 2.89 5.57 3.44
CA PHE A 215 3.64 6.80 3.16
C PHE A 215 4.44 7.29 4.37
N ILE A 216 3.79 7.35 5.55
CA ILE A 216 4.45 7.75 6.80
C ILE A 216 5.56 6.74 7.17
N SER A 217 5.26 5.44 7.06
CA SER A 217 6.21 4.37 7.39
C SER A 217 7.46 4.42 6.50
N CYS A 218 7.30 4.66 5.20
CA CYS A 218 8.43 4.82 4.28
C CYS A 218 9.35 6.00 4.64
N ILE A 219 8.79 7.14 5.08
CA ILE A 219 9.59 8.29 5.52
C ILE A 219 10.40 7.95 6.78
N ILE A 220 9.76 7.30 7.76
CA ILE A 220 10.41 6.90 9.01
C ILE A 220 11.56 5.94 8.72
N VAL A 221 11.30 4.91 7.91
CA VAL A 221 12.29 3.92 7.50
C VAL A 221 13.44 4.55 6.75
N GLY A 222 13.16 5.43 5.78
CA GLY A 222 14.19 6.13 5.03
C GLY A 222 15.11 6.98 5.92
N LYS A 223 14.55 7.64 6.93
CA LYS A 223 15.35 8.40 7.91
C LYS A 223 16.23 7.50 8.76
N ILE A 224 15.72 6.37 9.23
CA ILE A 224 16.50 5.39 10.01
C ILE A 224 17.68 4.88 9.18
N PHE A 225 17.43 4.46 7.93
CA PHE A 225 18.49 3.95 7.05
C PHE A 225 19.57 5.00 6.77
N LEU A 226 19.19 6.26 6.55
CA LEU A 226 20.16 7.35 6.34
C LEU A 226 21.02 7.63 7.58
N VAL A 227 20.46 7.47 8.79
CA VAL A 227 21.23 7.65 10.04
C VAL A 227 22.26 6.54 10.22
N GLN A 228 21.95 5.30 9.82
CA GLN A 228 22.88 4.16 9.95
C GLN A 228 24.09 4.24 9.01
N LYS A 229 24.00 5.00 7.91
CA LYS A 229 25.09 5.16 6.92
C LYS A 229 26.05 6.32 7.21
N LYS A 230 25.85 7.08 8.28
CA LYS A 230 26.66 8.24 8.64
C LYS A 230 27.54 7.93 9.84
#